data_AF-A0A380MXL9-F1
#
_entry.id   AF-A0A380MXL9-F1
#
_cell.length_a   1.000
_cell.length_b   1.000
_cell.length_c   1.000
_cell.angle_alpha   90.00
_cell.angle_beta   90.00
_cell.angle_gamma   90.00
#
_symmetry.space_group_name_H-M   'P 1'
#
loop_
_entity.id
_entity.type
_entity.pdbx_description
1 polymer ?
#
loop_
_entity_poly.entity_id
_entity_poly.type
_entity_poly.pdbx_seq_one_letter_code
_entity_poly.pdbx_strand_id
1 'polypeptide(L)'
;MEINQLYKAPQANLQNRLEDDFPSPLMVDYIRSASLWARIISIMYFILLVIAVIVLFAFTIQMGRLHVFAGIITFIICAIGVWVVFLLGQSMSRYASLSKNMRHDTAKYSDIAQCFDCMTRYTKIQSLLVILMTLSGVIAALILPFLLM
;
A
#
# COMPACT_ATOMS: atom_id res chain seq x y z
N MET A 1 -34.43 12.38 10.47
CA MET A 1 -32.97 12.37 10.23
C MET A 1 -32.71 11.28 9.19
N GLU A 2 -32.44 11.65 7.95
CA GLU A 2 -32.33 10.70 6.83
C GLU A 2 -31.03 9.88 6.90
N ILE A 3 -31.18 8.56 6.91
CA ILE A 3 -30.12 7.54 6.98
C ILE A 3 -29.16 7.62 5.78
N ASN A 4 -29.56 8.30 4.68
CA ASN A 4 -28.76 8.49 3.47
C ASN A 4 -27.53 9.41 3.63
N GLN A 5 -27.42 10.17 4.73
CA GLN A 5 -26.22 10.98 4.99
C GLN A 5 -25.16 10.28 5.83
N LEU A 6 -25.48 9.12 6.43
CA LEU A 6 -24.57 8.43 7.35
C LEU A 6 -23.38 7.75 6.63
N TYR A 7 -23.47 7.58 5.31
CA TYR A 7 -22.48 6.84 4.51
C TYR A 7 -21.92 7.63 3.31
N LYS A 8 -21.99 8.97 3.34
CA LYS A 8 -21.23 9.76 2.36
C LYS A 8 -19.74 9.66 2.70
N ALA A 9 -18.95 9.19 1.74
CA ALA A 9 -17.51 9.02 1.87
C ALA A 9 -16.86 10.29 2.48
N PRO A 10 -15.90 10.13 3.41
CA PRO A 10 -15.39 11.22 4.25
C PRO A 10 -14.82 12.41 3.46
N GLN A 11 -14.40 12.21 2.21
CA GLN A 11 -13.81 13.26 1.37
C GLN A 11 -14.80 14.36 0.97
N ALA A 12 -16.06 14.03 0.65
CA ALA A 12 -17.04 15.03 0.21
C ALA A 12 -17.47 15.97 1.35
N ASN A 13 -17.55 15.44 2.57
CA ASN A 13 -17.85 16.24 3.76
C ASN A 13 -16.65 17.07 4.23
N LEU A 14 -15.42 16.59 3.99
CA LEU A 14 -14.20 17.37 4.24
C LEU A 14 -14.08 18.55 3.28
N GLN A 15 -14.45 18.37 2.01
CA GLN A 15 -14.43 19.42 0.98
C GLN A 15 -15.35 20.59 1.30
N ASN A 16 -16.50 20.34 1.92
CA ASN A 16 -17.44 21.39 2.33
C ASN A 16 -17.06 22.08 3.66
N ARG A 17 -16.12 21.52 4.45
CA ARG A 17 -15.60 22.15 5.69
C ARG A 17 -14.28 22.90 5.50
N LEU A 18 -13.76 22.94 4.27
CA LEU A 18 -12.52 23.63 3.93
C LEU A 18 -12.59 25.16 4.04
N GLU A 19 -13.78 25.73 4.24
CA GLU A 19 -13.98 27.17 4.21
C GLU A 19 -13.75 27.87 5.56
N ASP A 20 -14.02 27.26 6.74
CA ASP A 20 -14.06 28.07 7.99
C ASP A 20 -13.64 27.41 9.32
N ASP A 21 -13.06 26.19 9.38
CA ASP A 21 -12.68 25.63 10.69
C ASP A 21 -11.34 24.88 10.70
N PHE A 22 -10.66 24.91 11.85
CA PHE A 22 -9.47 24.09 12.07
C PHE A 22 -9.90 22.65 12.38
N PRO A 23 -9.15 21.63 11.93
CA PRO A 23 -9.50 20.25 12.24
C PRO A 23 -9.42 19.99 13.75
N SER A 24 -10.41 19.28 14.28
CA SER A 24 -10.44 18.93 15.71
C SER A 24 -9.14 18.26 16.14
N PRO A 25 -8.59 18.58 17.33
CA PRO A 25 -7.30 18.07 17.78
C PRO A 25 -7.24 16.54 17.81
N LEU A 26 -8.35 15.88 18.17
CA LEU A 26 -8.51 14.42 18.16
C LEU A 26 -8.25 13.78 16.79
N MET A 27 -8.62 14.45 15.70
CA MET A 27 -8.41 13.95 14.34
C MET A 27 -6.93 13.98 13.96
N VAL A 28 -6.24 15.05 14.35
CA VAL A 28 -4.79 15.20 14.14
C VAL A 28 -4.03 14.16 14.96
N ASP A 29 -4.45 13.92 16.20
CA ASP A 29 -3.86 12.88 17.07
C ASP A 29 -4.03 11.48 16.49
N TYR A 30 -5.21 11.16 15.95
CA TYR A 30 -5.45 9.88 15.31
C TYR A 30 -4.52 9.66 14.10
N ILE A 31 -4.44 10.63 13.18
CA ILE A 31 -3.56 10.55 12.01
C ILE A 31 -2.09 10.41 12.43
N ARG A 32 -1.70 11.13 13.48
CA ARG A 32 -0.34 11.11 14.03
C ARG A 32 0.00 9.79 14.70
N SER A 33 -0.93 9.17 15.43
CA SER A 33 -0.71 7.83 16.00
C SER A 33 -0.50 6.76 14.91
N ALA A 34 -1.27 6.85 13.82
CA ALA A 34 -1.10 6.00 12.64
C ALA A 34 0.21 6.28 11.88
N SER A 35 0.85 7.43 12.05
CA SER A 35 2.09 7.79 11.36
C SER A 35 3.27 6.89 11.72
N LEU A 36 3.35 6.43 12.98
CA LEU A 36 4.40 5.53 13.44
C LEU A 36 4.28 4.18 12.73
N TRP A 37 3.06 3.65 12.65
CA TRP A 37 2.77 2.41 11.92
C TRP A 37 3.07 2.54 10.44
N ALA A 38 2.70 3.66 9.81
CA ALA A 38 3.02 3.93 8.40
C ALA A 38 4.54 3.91 8.15
N ARG A 39 5.36 4.45 9.05
CA ARG A 39 6.83 4.38 8.94
C ARG A 39 7.35 2.96 9.04
N ILE A 40 6.88 2.20 10.03
CA ILE A 40 7.28 0.80 10.23
C ILE A 40 6.94 -0.01 8.97
N ILE A 41 5.72 0.15 8.46
CA ILE A 41 5.25 -0.52 7.24
C ILE A 41 6.10 -0.10 6.02
N SER A 42 6.42 1.19 5.88
CA SER A 42 7.28 1.67 4.79
C SER A 42 8.69 1.07 4.85
N ILE A 43 9.29 0.97 6.04
CA ILE A 43 10.62 0.36 6.23
C ILE A 43 10.55 -1.13 5.90
N MET A 44 9.51 -1.82 6.36
CA MET A 44 9.30 -3.24 6.05
C MET A 44 9.21 -3.47 4.53
N TYR A 45 8.44 -2.67 3.79
CA TYR A 45 8.38 -2.77 2.33
C TYR A 45 9.71 -2.43 1.65
N PHE A 46 10.49 -1.49 2.20
CA PHE A 46 11.82 -1.19 1.68
C PHE A 46 12.79 -2.39 1.86
N ILE A 47 12.78 -3.03 3.03
CA ILE A 47 13.59 -4.24 3.28
C ILE A 47 13.16 -5.37 2.33
N LEU A 48 11.84 -5.59 2.19
CA LEU A 48 11.30 -6.58 1.25
C LEU A 48 11.71 -6.30 -0.20
N LEU A 49 11.74 -5.03 -0.61
CA LEU A 49 12.20 -4.62 -1.93
C LEU A 49 13.67 -4.99 -2.15
N VAL A 50 14.55 -4.69 -1.18
CA VAL A 50 15.98 -5.02 -1.28
C VAL A 50 16.17 -6.53 -1.42
N ILE A 51 15.48 -7.32 -0.58
CA ILE A 51 15.53 -8.78 -0.65
C ILE A 51 15.02 -9.28 -2.02
N ALA A 52 13.89 -8.76 -2.50
CA ALA A 52 13.30 -9.16 -3.76
C ALA A 52 14.23 -8.86 -4.95
N VAL A 53 14.90 -7.71 -4.96
CA VAL A 53 15.89 -7.35 -5.99
C VAL A 53 17.11 -8.29 -5.95
N ILE A 54 17.62 -8.63 -4.76
CA ILE A 54 18.74 -9.57 -4.62
C ILE A 54 18.35 -10.95 -5.14
N VAL A 55 17.17 -11.45 -4.77
CA VAL A 55 16.65 -12.75 -5.24
C VAL A 55 16.46 -12.75 -6.75
N LEU A 56 15.88 -11.69 -7.31
CA LEU A 56 15.68 -11.55 -8.74
C LEU A 56 17.02 -11.53 -9.49
N PHE A 57 18.03 -10.83 -8.97
CA PHE A 57 19.37 -10.81 -9.54
C PHE A 57 20.04 -12.21 -9.49
N ALA A 58 19.98 -12.89 -8.34
CA ALA A 58 20.50 -14.25 -8.21
C ALA A 58 19.81 -15.23 -9.19
N PHE A 59 18.49 -15.08 -9.37
CA PHE A 59 17.71 -15.88 -10.31
C PHE A 59 18.11 -15.61 -11.77
N THR A 60 18.33 -14.35 -12.15
CA THR A 60 18.80 -14.01 -13.51
C THR A 60 20.17 -14.61 -13.85
N ILE A 61 21.08 -14.69 -12.86
CA ILE A 61 22.39 -15.32 -13.04
C ILE A 61 22.24 -16.83 -13.27
N GLN A 62 21.36 -17.50 -12.53
CA GLN A 62 21.12 -18.95 -12.68
C GLN A 62 20.37 -19.30 -13.97
N MET A 63 19.47 -18.43 -14.44
CA MET A 63 18.67 -18.64 -15.65
C MET A 63 19.45 -18.51 -16.97
N GLY A 64 20.72 -18.09 -16.92
CA GLY A 64 21.58 -17.98 -18.10
C GLY A 64 21.84 -19.28 -18.89
N ARG A 65 21.23 -20.42 -18.52
CA ARG A 65 21.43 -21.73 -19.18
C ARG A 65 20.16 -22.51 -19.53
N LEU A 66 18.96 -22.15 -19.06
CA LEU A 66 17.75 -22.94 -19.32
C LEU A 66 16.53 -22.05 -19.64
N HIS A 67 15.94 -22.26 -20.81
CA HIS A 67 14.61 -21.77 -21.22
C HIS A 67 14.40 -20.25 -21.11
N VAL A 68 15.02 -19.51 -22.05
CA VAL A 68 14.92 -18.05 -22.22
C VAL A 68 13.49 -17.52 -22.07
N PHE A 69 12.50 -18.21 -22.63
CA PHE A 69 11.10 -17.76 -22.61
C PHE A 69 10.46 -17.84 -21.20
N ALA A 70 10.68 -18.94 -20.48
CA ALA A 70 10.17 -19.11 -19.11
C ALA A 70 10.91 -18.18 -18.12
N GLY A 71 12.21 -17.95 -18.36
CA GLY A 71 13.02 -16.99 -17.60
C GLY A 71 12.51 -15.55 -17.76
N ILE A 72 12.18 -15.14 -18.99
CA ILE A 72 11.61 -13.80 -19.26
C ILE A 72 10.26 -13.61 -18.55
N ILE A 73 9.36 -14.59 -18.65
CA ILE A 73 8.04 -14.50 -17.99
C ILE A 73 8.21 -14.38 -16.47
N THR A 74 9.07 -15.21 -15.88
CA THR A 74 9.34 -15.18 -14.43
C THR A 74 9.94 -13.84 -14.01
N PHE A 75 10.89 -13.31 -14.78
CA PHE A 75 11.49 -12.00 -14.53
C PHE A 75 10.44 -10.87 -14.56
N ILE A 76 9.53 -10.87 -15.53
CA ILE A 76 8.46 -9.86 -15.63
C ILE A 76 7.54 -9.93 -14.41
N ILE A 77 7.12 -11.13 -14.00
CA ILE A 77 6.27 -11.32 -12.81
C ILE A 77 6.98 -10.80 -11.54
N CYS A 78 8.26 -11.14 -11.37
CA CYS A 78 9.04 -10.65 -10.24
C CYS A 78 9.24 -9.13 -10.27
N ALA A 79 9.49 -8.55 -11.45
CA ALA A 79 9.64 -7.10 -11.62
C ALA A 79 8.33 -6.35 -11.29
N ILE A 80 7.17 -6.88 -11.70
CA ILE A 80 5.86 -6.35 -11.31
C ILE A 80 5.68 -6.42 -9.80
N GLY A 81 6.05 -7.53 -9.16
CA GLY A 81 6.00 -7.67 -7.70
C GLY A 81 6.86 -6.61 -6.99
N VAL A 82 8.10 -6.41 -7.44
CA VAL A 82 9.01 -5.37 -6.91
C VAL A 82 8.41 -3.97 -7.09
N TRP A 83 7.84 -3.68 -8.26
CA TRP A 83 7.19 -2.40 -8.54
C TRP A 83 6.02 -2.13 -7.60
N VAL A 84 5.17 -3.14 -7.35
CA VAL A 84 4.02 -2.98 -6.46
C VAL A 84 4.47 -2.75 -5.00
N VAL A 85 5.48 -3.48 -4.53
CA VAL A 85 6.08 -3.27 -3.20
C VAL A 85 6.64 -1.85 -3.05
N PHE A 86 7.29 -1.34 -4.10
CA PHE A 86 7.79 0.04 -4.15
C PHE A 86 6.66 1.06 -3.99
N LEU A 87 5.56 0.90 -4.73
CA LEU A 87 4.40 1.80 -4.65
C LEU A 87 3.76 1.80 -3.26
N LEU A 88 3.65 0.64 -2.62
CA LEU A 88 3.14 0.51 -1.25
C LEU A 88 4.03 1.25 -0.25
N GLY A 89 5.35 1.03 -0.32
CA GLY A 89 6.32 1.74 0.52
C GLY A 89 6.24 3.26 0.33
N GLN A 90 6.17 3.73 -0.91
CA GLN A 90 6.09 5.16 -1.22
C GLN A 90 4.82 5.81 -0.66
N SER A 91 3.67 5.14 -0.78
CA SER A 91 2.39 5.66 -0.25
C SER A 91 2.42 5.86 1.27
N MET A 92 3.02 4.91 1.99
CA MET A 92 3.16 4.96 3.45
C MET A 92 4.24 5.94 3.91
N SER A 93 5.35 6.05 3.17
CA SER A 93 6.37 7.09 3.40
C SER A 93 5.77 8.50 3.24
N ARG A 94 4.96 8.70 2.18
CA ARG A 94 4.26 9.97 1.95
C ARG A 94 3.25 10.27 3.06
N TYR A 95 2.47 9.29 3.50
CA TYR A 95 1.58 9.41 4.64
C TYR A 95 2.33 9.82 5.93
N ALA A 96 3.46 9.17 6.21
CA ALA A 96 4.29 9.44 7.38
C ALA A 96 4.96 10.83 7.35
N SER A 97 5.25 11.35 6.16
CA SER A 97 5.78 12.70 5.98
C SER A 97 4.69 13.77 6.17
N LEU A 98 3.53 13.58 5.54
CA LEU A 98 2.39 14.49 5.67
C LEU A 98 1.93 14.61 7.13
N SER A 99 1.77 13.49 7.82
CA SER A 99 1.40 13.44 9.24
C SER A 99 2.44 14.04 10.19
N LYS A 100 3.74 14.02 9.85
CA LYS A 100 4.80 14.67 10.65
C LYS A 100 4.70 16.20 10.59
N ASN A 101 4.26 16.73 9.45
CA ASN A 101 4.19 18.16 9.19
C ASN A 101 2.91 18.80 9.75
N MET A 102 1.92 18.00 10.17
CA MET A 102 0.72 18.48 10.85
C MET A 102 1.05 18.83 12.31
N ARG A 103 1.04 20.14 12.62
CA ARG A 103 1.05 20.66 14.00
C ARG A 103 -0.36 21.11 14.35
N HIS A 104 -0.80 20.95 15.60
CA HIS A 104 -2.16 21.29 16.03
C HIS A 104 -2.60 22.71 15.60
N ASP A 105 -1.68 23.66 15.58
CA ASP A 105 -1.96 25.07 15.28
C ASP A 105 -1.90 25.42 13.77
N THR A 106 -1.44 24.50 12.91
CA THR A 106 -1.24 24.76 11.47
C THR A 106 -1.82 23.69 10.56
N ALA A 107 -2.47 22.66 11.12
CA ALA A 107 -3.06 21.58 10.36
C ALA A 107 -4.25 22.09 9.54
N LYS A 108 -4.20 21.89 8.22
CA LYS A 108 -5.31 22.23 7.32
C LYS A 108 -6.09 20.98 6.95
N TYR A 109 -7.39 21.12 6.69
CA TYR A 109 -8.22 20.04 6.15
C TYR A 109 -7.67 19.44 4.84
N SER A 110 -6.95 20.23 4.04
CA SER A 110 -6.26 19.77 2.83
C SER A 110 -5.19 18.71 3.12
N ASP A 111 -4.46 18.83 4.22
CA ASP A 111 -3.36 17.91 4.56
C ASP A 111 -3.90 16.58 5.07
N ILE A 112 -5.00 16.66 5.83
CA ILE A 112 -5.78 15.50 6.27
C ILE A 112 -6.37 14.75 5.07
N ALA A 113 -6.95 15.46 4.11
CA ALA A 113 -7.48 14.86 2.89
C ALA A 113 -6.39 14.13 2.07
N GLN A 114 -5.19 14.70 1.99
CA GLN A 114 -4.05 14.04 1.33
C GLN A 114 -3.59 12.79 2.08
N CYS A 115 -3.61 12.78 3.41
CA CYS A 115 -3.34 11.58 4.21
C CYS A 115 -4.37 10.48 3.92
N PHE A 116 -5.65 10.80 3.86
CA PHE A 116 -6.69 9.83 3.50
C PHE A 116 -6.53 9.29 2.08
N ASP A 117 -6.14 10.13 1.11
CA ASP A 117 -5.88 9.68 -0.26
C ASP A 117 -4.69 8.70 -0.29
N CYS A 118 -3.60 9.01 0.42
CA CYS A 118 -2.46 8.10 0.55
C CYS A 118 -2.87 6.75 1.17
N MET A 119 -3.66 6.79 2.25
CA MET A 119 -4.16 5.58 2.93
C MET A 119 -5.11 4.76 2.06
N THR A 120 -5.99 5.43 1.30
CA THR A 120 -6.94 4.78 0.40
C THR A 120 -6.22 4.10 -0.76
N ARG A 121 -5.24 4.77 -1.37
CA ARG A 121 -4.41 4.20 -2.43
C ARG A 121 -3.65 2.96 -1.95
N TYR A 122 -3.03 3.05 -0.77
CA TYR A 122 -2.37 1.93 -0.13
C TYR A 122 -3.31 0.73 0.04
N THR A 123 -4.49 0.97 0.64
CA THR A 123 -5.45 -0.09 0.94
C THR A 123 -5.97 -0.76 -0.32
N LYS A 124 -6.22 0.01 -1.39
CA LYS A 124 -6.63 -0.53 -2.69
C LYS A 124 -5.57 -1.48 -3.26
N ILE A 125 -4.32 -1.02 -3.34
CA ILE A 125 -3.22 -1.83 -3.86
C ILE A 125 -3.01 -3.09 -3.00
N GLN A 126 -3.04 -2.94 -1.67
CA GLN A 126 -2.87 -4.05 -0.75
C GLN A 126 -4.00 -5.06 -0.84
N SER A 127 -5.26 -4.62 -0.94
CA SER A 127 -6.40 -5.52 -1.10
C SER A 127 -6.31 -6.34 -2.39
N LEU A 128 -5.85 -5.74 -3.49
CA LEU A 128 -5.65 -6.44 -4.75
C LEU A 128 -4.57 -7.53 -4.64
N LEU A 129 -3.46 -7.24 -3.96
CA LEU A 129 -2.42 -8.23 -3.70
C LEU A 129 -2.91 -9.39 -2.85
N VAL A 130 -3.64 -9.11 -1.77
CA VAL A 130 -4.18 -10.15 -0.89
C VAL A 130 -5.14 -11.05 -1.66
N ILE A 131 -6.02 -10.47 -2.49
CA ILE A 131 -6.92 -11.24 -3.35
C ILE A 131 -6.12 -12.13 -4.32
N LEU A 132 -5.14 -11.57 -5.01
CA LEU A 132 -4.30 -12.31 -5.96
C LEU A 132 -3.57 -13.48 -5.27
N MET A 133 -2.93 -13.21 -4.12
CA MET A 133 -2.22 -14.23 -3.33
C MET A 133 -3.15 -15.33 -2.83
N THR A 134 -4.36 -14.96 -2.39
CA THR A 134 -5.36 -15.92 -1.92
C THR A 134 -5.82 -16.81 -3.06
N LEU A 135 -6.12 -16.22 -4.23
CA LEU A 135 -6.51 -16.98 -5.43
C LEU A 135 -5.40 -17.94 -5.88
N SER A 136 -4.15 -17.47 -5.95
CA SER A 136 -3.03 -18.34 -6.30
C SER A 136 -2.80 -19.46 -5.28
N GLY A 137 -2.99 -19.17 -3.99
CA GLY A 137 -2.87 -20.17 -2.92
C GLY A 137 -3.96 -21.24 -3.01
N VAL A 138 -5.20 -20.86 -3.27
CA VAL A 138 -6.32 -21.81 -3.48
C VAL A 138 -6.08 -22.67 -4.71
N ILE A 139 -5.67 -22.09 -5.83
CA ILE A 139 -5.34 -22.83 -7.06
C ILE A 139 -4.20 -23.82 -6.79
N ALA A 140 -3.13 -23.40 -6.12
CA ALA A 140 -2.04 -24.28 -5.75
C ALA A 140 -2.53 -25.42 -4.86
N ALA A 141 -3.33 -25.14 -3.82
CA ALA A 141 -3.86 -26.17 -2.92
C ALA A 141 -4.78 -27.19 -3.63
N LEU A 142 -5.49 -26.78 -4.68
CA LEU A 142 -6.34 -27.67 -5.47
C LEU A 142 -5.54 -28.51 -6.47
N ILE A 143 -4.46 -27.97 -7.07
CA ILE A 143 -3.70 -28.63 -8.13
C ILE A 143 -2.54 -29.49 -7.57
N LEU A 144 -1.88 -29.04 -6.50
CA LEU A 144 -0.74 -29.73 -5.88
C LEU A 144 -1.03 -31.21 -5.52
N PRO A 145 -2.22 -31.59 -5.01
CA PRO A 145 -2.54 -32.99 -4.70
C PRO A 145 -2.56 -33.89 -5.94
N PHE A 146 -3.01 -33.36 -7.09
CA PHE A 146 -3.09 -34.11 -8.35
C PHE A 146 -1.74 -34.22 -9.07
N LEU A 147 -0.77 -33.36 -8.74
CA LEU A 147 0.60 -33.44 -9.28
C LEU A 147 1.53 -34.34 -8.45
N LEU A 148 1.16 -34.65 -7.21
CA LEU A 148 1.94 -35.47 -6.28
C LEU A 148 1.48 -36.93 -6.17
N MET A 149 0.40 -37.31 -6.88
CA MET A 149 -0.06 -38.69 -7.09
C MET A 149 0.42 -39.20 -8.45
#